data_AF-A0A937YPB8-F1
#
_entry.id   AF-A0A937YPB8-F1
#
_cell.length_a   1.000
_cell.length_b   1.000
_cell.length_c   1.000
_cell.angle_alpha   90.00
_cell.angle_beta   90.00
_cell.angle_gamma   90.00
#
_symmetry.space_group_name_H-M   'P 1'
#
loop_
_entity.id
_entity.type
_entity.pdbx_description
1 polymer ?
#
loop_
_entity_poly.entity_id
_entity_poly.type
_entity_poly.pdbx_seq_one_letter_code
_entity_poly.pdbx_strand_id
1 'polypeptide(L)' 'DCGSKAGFLKATIAFALKRPELRDELMAYIGDQAGSRP' A
#
# COMPACT_ATOMS: atom_id res chain seq x y z
N ASP A 1 -7.88 -11.40 -4.38
CA ASP A 1 -7.35 -12.44 -5.26
C ASP A 1 -5.84 -12.44 -5.12
N CYS A 2 -5.24 -13.55 -4.68
CA CYS A 2 -3.78 -13.68 -4.62
C CYS A 2 -3.22 -14.51 -5.80
N GLY A 3 -4.06 -14.92 -6.75
CA GLY A 3 -3.67 -15.73 -7.91
C GLY A 3 -2.99 -14.93 -9.03
N SER A 4 -3.03 -13.61 -8.98
CA SER A 4 -2.35 -12.70 -9.91
C SER A 4 -1.26 -11.89 -9.20
N LYS A 5 -0.23 -11.46 -9.95
CA LYS A 5 0.86 -10.61 -9.43
C LYS A 5 0.32 -9.32 -8.82
N ALA A 6 -0.62 -8.67 -9.52
CA ALA A 6 -1.28 -7.47 -9.01
C ALA A 6 -2.11 -7.79 -7.75
N GLY A 7 -2.78 -8.94 -7.73
CA GLY A 7 -3.55 -9.41 -6.59
C GLY A 7 -2.71 -9.65 -5.33
N PHE A 8 -1.56 -10.31 -5.47
CA PHE A 8 -0.58 -10.48 -4.40
C PHE A 8 -0.12 -9.13 -3.83
N LEU A 9 0.29 -8.19 -4.68
CA LEU A 9 0.73 -6.87 -4.23
C LEU A 9 -0.36 -6.10 -3.50
N LYS A 10 -1.61 -6.14 -4.00
CA LYS A 10 -2.77 -5.52 -3.34
C LYS A 10 -3.03 -6.12 -1.96
N ALA A 11 -2.94 -7.45 -1.82
CA ALA A 11 -3.10 -8.11 -0.54
C ALA A 11 -2.00 -7.67 0.45
N THR A 12 -0.74 -7.66 0.02
CA THR A 12 0.40 -7.22 0.85
C THR A 12 0.23 -5.78 1.34
N ILE A 13 -0.14 -4.84 0.45
CA ILE A 13 -0.40 -3.45 0.83
C ILE A 13 -1.56 -3.36 1.83
N ALA A 14 -2.67 -4.09 1.58
CA ALA A 14 -3.81 -4.10 2.49
C ALA A 14 -3.49 -4.65 3.89
N PHE A 15 -2.60 -5.65 3.98
CA PHE A 15 -2.11 -6.15 5.28
C PHE A 15 -1.17 -5.16 5.96
N ALA A 16 -0.28 -4.50 5.22
CA ALA A 16 0.63 -3.50 5.79
C ALA A 16 -0.13 -2.28 6.34
N LEU A 17 -1.17 -1.80 5.66
CA LEU A 17 -2.00 -0.67 6.10
C LEU A 17 -2.82 -0.94 7.38
N LYS A 18 -2.94 -2.22 7.79
CA LYS A 18 -3.54 -2.60 9.08
C LYS A 18 -2.57 -2.51 10.26
N ARG A 19 -1.27 -2.33 10.01
CA ARG A 19 -0.24 -2.20 11.03
C ARG A 19 -0.07 -0.72 11.39
N PRO A 20 -0.44 -0.28 12.61
CA PRO A 20 -0.38 1.13 12.99
C PRO A 20 1.01 1.76 12.80
N GLU A 21 2.06 0.98 13.06
CA GLU A 21 3.46 1.41 12.94
C GLU A 21 3.94 1.61 11.49
N LEU A 22 3.25 1.03 10.51
CA LEU A 22 3.61 1.15 9.08
C LEU A 22 2.65 2.03 8.28
N ARG A 23 1.44 2.24 8.79
CA ARG A 23 0.34 2.81 8.02
C ARG A 23 0.66 4.19 7.46
N ASP A 24 1.12 5.11 8.31
CA ASP A 24 1.29 6.51 7.93
C ASP A 24 2.46 6.69 6.94
N GLU A 25 3.59 6.02 7.19
CA GLU A 25 4.74 6.03 6.29
C GLU A 25 4.40 5.41 4.91
N LEU A 26 3.69 4.27 4.91
CA LEU A 26 3.31 3.59 3.67
C LEU A 26 2.30 4.40 2.86
N MET A 27 1.33 5.05 3.52
CA MET A 27 0.37 5.93 2.84
C MET A 27 1.06 7.14 2.23
N ALA A 28 2.04 7.74 2.92
CA ALA A 28 2.83 8.84 2.38
C ALA A 28 3.61 8.41 1.13
N TYR A 29 4.32 7.28 1.21
CA TYR A 29 5.06 6.73 0.07
C TYR A 29 4.15 6.46 -1.15
N ILE A 30 2.99 5.82 -0.94
CA ILE A 30 2.04 5.53 -2.03
C ILE A 30 1.48 6.84 -2.62
N GLY A 31 1.16 7.83 -1.79
CA GLY A 31 0.67 9.14 -2.23
C GLY A 31 1.69 9.89 -3.11
N ASP A 32 2.97 9.84 -2.73
CA ASP A 32 4.07 10.44 -3.48
C ASP A 32 4.28 9.74 -4.83
N GLN A 33 4.25 8.40 -4.87
CA GLN A 33 4.37 7.64 -6.12
C GLN A 33 3.16 7.79 -7.05
N ALA A 34 1.96 7.96 -6.48
CA ALA A 34 0.73 8.15 -7.23
C ALA A 34 0.54 9.59 -7.75
N GLY A 35 1.50 10.50 -7.49
CA GLY A 35 1.37 11.92 -7.85
C GLY A 35 0.16 12.59 -7.19
N SER A 36 -0.31 12.03 -6.08
CA SER A 36 -1.53 12.45 -5.37
C SER A 36 -1.26 13.58 -4.37
N ARG A 37 0.02 13.89 -4.14
CA ARG A 37 0.49 15.00 -3.32
C ARG A 37 0.96 16.12 -4.25
N PRO A 38 0.56 17.39 -4.01
CA PRO A 38 1.07 18.53 -4.78
C PRO A 38 2.59 18.67 -4.66
#